data_AF-A0A1H9AGB1-F1
#
_entry.id   AF-A0A1H9AGB1-F1
#
_cell.length_a   1.000
_cell.length_b   1.000
_cell.length_c   1.000
_cell.angle_alpha   90.00
_cell.angle_beta   90.00
_cell.angle_gamma   90.00
#
_symmetry.space_group_name_H-M   'P 1'
#
loop_
_entity.id
_entity.type
_entity.pdbx_description
1 polymer ?
#
loop_
_entity_poly.entity_id
_entity_poly.type
_entity_poly.pdbx_seq_one_letter_code
_entity_poly.pdbx_strand_id
1 'polypeptide(L)'
;MYNCENCGAALRYDISSGLLKCDKCMSLFAPDEYDEKHNKDSMSGAEKNEDYDGVYDTIRYRCPHCGGEIYTEDENTAASFCSYCGASAVMEEEFVGIKRPKYVIPFKIDKDMCKKLYLKQVRSNIFADSKLKKPGHIEKFRGIYIPYWVYSAKHTGIASFGADGKSTRKGDYIYTPKYMVNVDIDDESTGVSYDASASFDDVLSESIAPYDYNGVKKFYPSYLTGFFADTADVDGSVYVDEAGEKFDEITLKRIENEGSLKGLTVENEKAISSFSKIRFMKRADSALYPVWFLTYRNEDRLAYSIINGQTGKAYADVPIDRRKYFLFSFILAIPIFLFLESLITYTPHKVLFCCMIIAAIVAIMCNIELKRLIKRNNHEDDKGYRSKQLEEKKKEFNEMDVIDLTDKIKIPEKDKKSTLATIALICIIASPFLSTLFIYFSQFKLLGLVFGIGVGIGLFFSILDKEKKLDDKKIIKEFIVFEVAIWFSTLVYVIDPVRDFISYGAIILLIIGIIILISGIIRLYNILATKPLPHFNRRGGSQ
;
A
#
# COMPACT_ATOMS: atom_id res chain seq x y z
N MET A 1 1.22 -10.69 -35.31
CA MET A 1 1.26 -9.27 -35.71
C MET A 1 -0.14 -8.79 -36.06
N TYR A 2 -0.60 -7.69 -35.47
CA TYR A 2 -1.96 -7.15 -35.64
C TYR A 2 -1.99 -6.08 -36.72
N ASN A 3 -2.42 -6.44 -37.93
CA ASN A 3 -2.37 -5.58 -39.10
C ASN A 3 -3.78 -5.18 -39.57
N CYS A 4 -3.93 -3.92 -39.99
CA CYS A 4 -5.19 -3.39 -40.49
C CYS A 4 -5.56 -4.02 -41.84
N GLU A 5 -6.74 -4.66 -41.92
CA GLU A 5 -7.25 -5.28 -43.15
C GLU A 5 -7.38 -4.28 -44.33
N ASN A 6 -7.58 -3.00 -44.03
CA ASN A 6 -7.85 -1.98 -45.05
C ASN A 6 -6.58 -1.32 -45.63
N CYS A 7 -5.46 -1.29 -44.88
CA CYS A 7 -4.26 -0.56 -45.32
C CYS A 7 -2.92 -1.18 -44.91
N GLY A 8 -2.91 -2.31 -44.20
CA GLY A 8 -1.72 -3.04 -43.78
C GLY A 8 -0.91 -2.40 -42.65
N ALA A 9 -1.31 -1.24 -42.12
CA ALA A 9 -0.64 -0.61 -40.97
C ALA A 9 -0.93 -1.35 -39.66
N ALA A 10 -0.03 -1.24 -38.68
CA ALA A 10 -0.21 -1.81 -37.36
C ALA A 10 -1.45 -1.24 -36.65
N LEU A 11 -2.18 -2.11 -35.96
CA LEU A 11 -3.31 -1.75 -35.11
C LEU A 11 -2.84 -1.53 -33.67
N ARG A 12 -3.48 -0.57 -32.98
CA ARG A 12 -3.30 -0.34 -31.54
C ARG A 12 -4.63 -0.39 -30.81
N TYR A 13 -4.63 -0.78 -29.54
CA TYR A 13 -5.82 -0.68 -28.71
C TYR A 13 -6.07 0.78 -28.30
N ASP A 14 -7.17 1.37 -28.78
CA ASP A 14 -7.60 2.73 -28.46
C ASP A 14 -8.54 2.70 -27.25
N ILE A 15 -8.06 3.20 -26.12
CA ILE A 15 -8.77 3.20 -24.83
C ILE A 15 -10.13 3.91 -24.92
N SER A 16 -10.21 5.01 -25.67
CA SER A 16 -11.42 5.84 -25.73
C SER A 16 -12.58 5.13 -26.44
N SER A 17 -12.28 4.42 -27.53
CA SER A 17 -13.25 3.61 -28.26
C SER A 17 -13.43 2.20 -27.68
N GLY A 18 -12.43 1.68 -26.97
CA GLY A 18 -12.36 0.29 -26.53
C GLY A 18 -12.12 -0.71 -27.68
N LEU A 19 -11.66 -0.24 -28.83
CA LEU A 19 -11.48 -0.99 -30.08
C LEU A 19 -10.02 -0.93 -30.56
N LEU A 20 -9.66 -1.83 -31.47
CA LEU A 20 -8.42 -1.73 -32.23
C LEU A 20 -8.56 -0.64 -33.28
N LYS A 21 -7.63 0.31 -33.29
CA LYS A 21 -7.64 1.45 -34.19
C LYS A 21 -6.38 1.47 -35.06
N CYS A 22 -6.59 1.70 -36.35
CA CYS A 22 -5.51 1.98 -37.29
C CYS A 22 -5.19 3.48 -37.30
N ASP A 23 -3.95 3.86 -36.98
CA ASP A 23 -3.54 5.28 -37.00
C ASP A 23 -3.40 5.87 -38.40
N LYS A 24 -3.34 5.03 -39.43
CA LYS A 24 -3.18 5.46 -40.82
C LYS A 24 -4.51 5.72 -41.53
N CYS A 25 -5.46 4.79 -41.43
CA CYS A 25 -6.75 4.87 -42.13
C CYS A 25 -7.96 5.05 -41.20
N MET A 26 -7.74 5.12 -39.89
CA MET A 26 -8.77 5.34 -38.86
C MET A 26 -9.86 4.26 -38.77
N SER A 27 -9.66 3.11 -39.43
CA SER A 27 -10.53 1.94 -39.30
C SER A 27 -10.50 1.38 -37.87
N LEU A 28 -11.65 0.92 -37.41
CA LEU A 28 -11.87 0.35 -36.08
C LEU A 28 -12.27 -1.12 -36.18
N PHE A 29 -11.74 -1.96 -35.30
CA PHE A 29 -12.03 -3.39 -35.24
C PHE A 29 -12.26 -3.82 -33.79
N ALA A 30 -13.22 -4.71 -33.56
CA ALA A 30 -13.44 -5.29 -32.24
C ALA A 30 -12.31 -6.29 -31.93
N PRO A 31 -11.64 -6.21 -30.75
CA PRO A 31 -10.48 -7.06 -30.44
C PRO A 31 -10.79 -8.57 -30.47
N ASP A 32 -11.92 -8.95 -29.91
CA ASP A 32 -12.45 -10.32 -29.88
C ASP A 32 -12.76 -10.86 -31.27
N GLU A 33 -13.54 -10.14 -32.07
CA GLU A 33 -13.87 -10.54 -33.45
C GLU A 33 -12.62 -10.64 -34.33
N TYR A 34 -11.68 -9.71 -34.16
CA TYR A 34 -10.43 -9.70 -34.92
C TYR A 34 -9.60 -10.94 -34.61
N ASP A 35 -9.43 -11.28 -33.33
CA ASP A 35 -8.67 -12.46 -32.93
C ASP A 35 -9.34 -13.77 -33.35
N GLU A 36 -10.66 -13.88 -33.22
CA GLU A 36 -11.40 -15.09 -33.65
C GLU A 36 -11.31 -15.32 -35.16
N LYS A 37 -11.22 -14.24 -35.94
CA LYS A 37 -11.09 -14.31 -37.41
C LYS A 37 -9.68 -14.70 -37.86
N HIS A 38 -8.63 -14.19 -37.19
CA HIS A 38 -7.24 -14.31 -37.66
C HIS A 38 -6.39 -15.34 -36.92
N ASN A 39 -6.74 -15.68 -35.67
CA ASN A 39 -5.97 -16.60 -34.84
C ASN A 39 -6.70 -17.95 -34.66
N LYS A 40 -7.30 -18.48 -35.73
CA LYS A 40 -8.02 -19.78 -35.72
C LYS A 40 -7.11 -20.95 -35.36
N ASP A 41 -5.85 -20.93 -35.78
CA ASP A 41 -4.90 -22.04 -35.52
C ASP A 41 -4.38 -22.02 -34.07
N SER A 42 -4.20 -20.86 -33.46
CA SER A 42 -3.95 -20.69 -32.02
C SER A 42 -5.21 -20.94 -31.15
N MET A 43 -6.38 -21.08 -31.79
CA MET A 43 -7.67 -21.45 -31.21
C MET A 43 -8.12 -22.87 -31.61
N SER A 44 -7.33 -23.65 -32.35
CA SER A 44 -7.77 -24.92 -32.96
C SER A 44 -7.90 -26.13 -32.01
N GLY A 45 -7.93 -25.90 -30.69
CA GLY A 45 -8.41 -26.85 -29.69
C GLY A 45 -9.79 -26.52 -29.11
N ALA A 46 -10.45 -25.45 -29.60
CA ALA A 46 -11.50 -24.70 -28.90
C ALA A 46 -12.92 -25.32 -28.85
N GLU A 47 -13.12 -26.61 -29.11
CA GLU A 47 -14.50 -27.14 -29.13
C GLU A 47 -14.87 -28.13 -28.02
N LYS A 48 -13.99 -28.51 -27.08
CA LYS A 48 -14.38 -29.57 -26.11
C LYS A 48 -14.01 -29.46 -24.63
N ASN A 49 -13.19 -28.50 -24.16
CA ASN A 49 -12.88 -28.41 -22.72
C ASN A 49 -12.87 -26.96 -22.23
N GLU A 50 -13.59 -26.71 -21.13
CA GLU A 50 -13.72 -25.41 -20.44
C GLU A 50 -12.45 -25.00 -19.64
N ASP A 51 -11.45 -25.89 -19.56
CA ASP A 51 -10.14 -25.62 -18.96
C ASP A 51 -9.16 -25.07 -20.01
N TYR A 52 -8.96 -23.76 -19.98
CA TYR A 52 -8.22 -22.98 -20.96
C TYR A 52 -6.71 -22.95 -20.62
N ASP A 53 -5.94 -23.92 -21.11
CA ASP A 53 -4.48 -24.04 -20.93
C ASP A 53 -3.68 -23.76 -22.23
N GLY A 54 -4.06 -22.71 -22.97
CA GLY A 54 -3.35 -22.28 -24.18
C GLY A 54 -2.09 -21.46 -23.89
N VAL A 55 -1.11 -21.51 -24.80
CA VAL A 55 0.07 -20.62 -24.82
C VAL A 55 -0.09 -19.64 -25.99
N TYR A 56 0.38 -18.41 -25.83
CA TYR A 56 0.49 -17.45 -26.93
C TYR A 56 1.91 -16.90 -27.02
N ASP A 57 2.36 -16.62 -28.25
CA ASP A 57 3.68 -16.07 -28.52
C ASP A 57 3.70 -14.58 -28.23
N THR A 58 4.74 -14.12 -27.54
CA THR A 58 4.92 -12.73 -27.14
C THR A 58 6.40 -12.35 -27.18
N ILE A 59 6.69 -11.05 -27.06
CA ILE A 59 8.07 -10.54 -26.98
C ILE A 59 8.37 -10.18 -25.53
N ARG A 60 9.36 -10.85 -24.96
CA ARG A 60 9.92 -10.55 -23.65
C ARG A 60 11.05 -9.53 -23.79
N TYR A 61 10.94 -8.45 -23.05
CA TYR A 61 12.01 -7.48 -22.84
C TYR A 61 12.60 -7.65 -21.44
N ARG A 62 13.90 -7.99 -21.36
CA ARG A 62 14.63 -8.08 -20.09
C ARG A 62 15.50 -6.86 -19.86
N CYS A 63 15.40 -6.27 -18.68
CA CYS A 63 16.26 -5.16 -18.28
C CYS A 63 17.64 -5.66 -17.80
N PRO A 64 18.76 -5.23 -18.42
CA PRO A 64 20.09 -5.67 -18.01
C PRO A 64 20.52 -5.12 -16.63
N HIS A 65 19.90 -4.02 -16.16
CA HIS A 65 20.26 -3.42 -14.89
C HIS A 65 19.60 -4.13 -13.70
N CYS A 66 18.28 -4.32 -13.75
CA CYS A 66 17.52 -4.90 -12.64
C CYS A 66 17.04 -6.34 -12.88
N GLY A 67 17.15 -6.88 -14.09
CA GLY A 67 16.65 -8.22 -14.45
C GLY A 67 15.14 -8.30 -14.66
N GLY A 68 14.43 -7.17 -14.61
CA GLY A 68 12.97 -7.14 -14.71
C GLY A 68 12.51 -7.47 -16.12
N GLU A 69 11.45 -8.24 -16.24
CA GLU A 69 10.90 -8.72 -17.51
C GLU A 69 9.55 -8.05 -17.76
N ILE A 70 9.32 -7.58 -18.97
CA ILE A 70 8.02 -7.10 -19.43
C ILE A 70 7.72 -7.69 -20.80
N TYR A 71 6.45 -7.90 -21.10
CA TYR A 71 5.99 -8.61 -22.27
C TYR A 71 5.14 -7.70 -23.14
N THR A 72 5.16 -7.86 -24.46
CA THR A 72 4.28 -7.13 -25.37
C THR A 72 4.05 -7.92 -26.65
N GLU A 73 2.89 -7.69 -27.26
CA GLU A 73 2.49 -8.24 -28.56
C GLU A 73 2.90 -7.33 -29.74
N ASP A 74 3.44 -6.14 -29.45
CA ASP A 74 3.77 -5.16 -30.47
C ASP A 74 5.28 -4.96 -30.62
N GLU A 75 5.82 -5.45 -31.74
CA GLU A 75 7.22 -5.24 -32.16
C GLU A 75 7.57 -3.75 -32.32
N ASN A 76 6.59 -2.89 -32.62
CA ASN A 76 6.83 -1.45 -32.76
C ASN A 76 6.83 -0.72 -31.41
N THR A 77 6.37 -1.38 -30.34
CA THR A 77 6.38 -0.84 -28.98
C THR A 77 7.76 -1.07 -28.36
N ALA A 78 8.72 -0.25 -28.77
CA ALA A 78 10.08 -0.29 -28.24
C ALA A 78 10.15 0.25 -26.81
N ALA A 79 10.73 -0.56 -25.92
CA ALA A 79 10.83 -0.23 -24.51
C ALA A 79 12.13 0.53 -24.19
N SER A 80 12.19 1.82 -24.53
CA SER A 80 13.35 2.73 -24.38
C SER A 80 13.87 2.98 -22.94
N PHE A 81 13.17 2.44 -21.95
CA PHE A 81 13.52 2.49 -20.53
C PHE A 81 12.80 1.36 -19.77
N CYS A 82 13.32 0.97 -18.62
CA CYS A 82 12.69 -0.04 -17.77
C CYS A 82 11.57 0.56 -16.93
N SER A 83 10.39 -0.07 -16.93
CA SER A 83 9.24 0.34 -16.11
C SER A 83 9.51 0.20 -14.61
N TYR A 84 10.27 -0.80 -14.19
CA TYR A 84 10.56 -1.08 -12.78
C TYR A 84 11.69 -0.21 -12.22
N CYS A 85 12.91 -0.25 -12.79
CA CYS A 85 14.04 0.50 -12.21
C CYS A 85 14.27 1.90 -12.80
N GLY A 86 13.54 2.27 -13.85
CA GLY A 86 13.68 3.58 -14.53
C GLY A 86 15.00 3.76 -15.30
N ALA A 87 15.84 2.72 -15.43
CA ALA A 87 17.06 2.77 -16.23
C ALA A 87 16.72 2.91 -17.72
N SER A 88 17.43 3.79 -18.43
CA SER A 88 17.41 3.82 -19.88
C SER A 88 18.49 2.86 -20.37
N ALA A 89 18.07 1.77 -20.97
CA ALA A 89 18.92 0.75 -21.54
C ALA A 89 18.18 0.11 -22.72
N VAL A 90 18.94 -0.34 -23.72
CA VAL A 90 18.42 -1.27 -24.72
C VAL A 90 18.12 -2.56 -23.97
N MET A 91 16.86 -2.96 -23.96
CA MET A 91 16.44 -4.19 -23.30
C MET A 91 16.67 -5.38 -24.22
N GLU A 92 16.99 -6.52 -23.65
CA GLU A 92 17.20 -7.76 -24.39
C GLU A 92 15.83 -8.29 -24.84
N GLU A 93 15.67 -8.51 -26.14
CA GLU A 93 14.43 -8.98 -26.76
C GLU A 93 14.51 -10.49 -27.01
N GLU A 94 13.48 -11.22 -26.57
CA GLU A 94 13.36 -12.67 -26.77
C GLU A 94 11.90 -13.02 -27.09
N PHE A 95 11.69 -13.79 -28.17
CA PHE A 95 10.37 -14.35 -28.48
C PHE A 95 10.10 -15.56 -27.58
N VAL A 96 8.99 -15.54 -26.85
CA VAL A 96 8.65 -16.58 -25.89
C VAL A 96 7.16 -16.90 -25.94
N GLY A 97 6.81 -18.17 -25.72
CA GLY A 97 5.44 -18.57 -25.47
C GLY A 97 5.10 -18.41 -23.99
N ILE A 98 4.04 -17.68 -23.65
CA ILE A 98 3.55 -17.55 -22.27
C ILE A 98 2.12 -18.08 -22.13
N LYS A 99 1.79 -18.56 -20.92
CA LYS A 99 0.46 -19.07 -20.62
C LYS A 99 -0.58 -17.98 -20.81
N ARG A 100 -1.66 -18.32 -21.51
CA ARG A 100 -2.77 -17.42 -21.79
C ARG A 100 -3.60 -17.17 -20.52
N PRO A 101 -3.79 -15.90 -20.11
CA PRO A 101 -4.77 -15.55 -19.09
C PRO A 101 -6.19 -15.94 -19.54
N LYS A 102 -7.07 -16.25 -18.59
CA LYS A 102 -8.49 -16.47 -18.90
C LYS A 102 -9.20 -15.15 -19.20
N TYR A 103 -8.85 -14.11 -18.45
CA TYR A 103 -9.56 -12.84 -18.45
C TYR A 103 -8.68 -11.60 -18.57
N VAL A 104 -9.29 -10.48 -18.95
CA VAL A 104 -8.67 -9.15 -18.97
C VAL A 104 -9.69 -8.08 -18.59
N ILE A 105 -9.24 -7.07 -17.84
CA ILE A 105 -9.99 -5.83 -17.68
C ILE A 105 -9.38 -4.81 -18.65
N PRO A 106 -10.11 -4.35 -19.69
CA PRO A 106 -9.54 -3.39 -20.62
C PRO A 106 -9.27 -2.02 -19.96
N PHE A 107 -8.25 -1.30 -20.42
CA PHE A 107 -8.03 0.08 -20.02
C PHE A 107 -9.28 0.94 -20.34
N LYS A 108 -9.68 1.79 -19.40
CA LYS A 108 -10.73 2.82 -19.56
C LYS A 108 -10.20 4.24 -19.33
N ILE A 109 -9.16 4.37 -18.52
CA ILE A 109 -8.50 5.65 -18.22
C ILE A 109 -7.36 5.83 -19.21
N ASP A 110 -7.45 6.86 -20.05
CA ASP A 110 -6.37 7.21 -20.97
C ASP A 110 -5.15 7.84 -20.26
N LYS A 111 -4.05 7.97 -21.00
CA LYS A 111 -2.79 8.50 -20.47
C LYS A 111 -2.92 9.94 -19.97
N ASP A 112 -3.71 10.79 -20.62
CA ASP A 112 -3.83 12.20 -20.23
C ASP A 112 -4.69 12.38 -18.98
N MET A 113 -5.74 11.58 -18.82
CA MET A 113 -6.50 11.48 -17.58
C MET A 113 -5.63 10.94 -16.45
N CYS A 114 -4.80 9.91 -16.72
CA CYS A 114 -3.81 9.39 -15.77
C CYS A 114 -2.89 10.52 -15.27
N LYS A 115 -2.31 11.33 -16.17
CA LYS A 115 -1.46 12.48 -15.77
C LYS A 115 -2.18 13.47 -14.87
N LYS A 116 -3.46 13.77 -15.15
CA LYS A 116 -4.29 14.68 -14.32
C LYS A 116 -4.53 14.10 -12.92
N LEU A 117 -4.87 12.82 -12.84
CA LEU A 117 -5.09 12.12 -11.57
C LEU A 117 -3.80 12.06 -10.73
N TYR A 118 -2.66 11.75 -11.36
CA TYR A 118 -1.35 11.81 -10.73
C TYR A 118 -1.05 13.19 -10.16
N LEU A 119 -1.20 14.25 -10.98
CA LEU A 119 -0.93 15.61 -10.54
C LEU A 119 -1.82 16.03 -9.37
N LYS A 120 -3.10 15.62 -9.36
CA LYS A 120 -4.01 15.84 -8.23
C LYS A 120 -3.47 15.17 -6.96
N GLN A 121 -3.01 13.92 -7.06
CA GLN A 121 -2.47 13.14 -5.95
C GLN A 121 -1.15 13.70 -5.40
N VAL A 122 -0.25 14.18 -6.25
CA VAL A 122 1.03 14.78 -5.80
C VAL A 122 0.83 16.20 -5.26
N ARG A 123 -0.15 16.95 -5.77
CA ARG A 123 -0.45 18.32 -5.30
C ARG A 123 -1.15 18.37 -3.95
N SER A 124 -1.85 17.32 -3.53
CA SER A 124 -2.42 17.25 -2.18
C SER A 124 -1.33 17.18 -1.09
N ASN A 125 -0.11 16.78 -1.44
CA ASN A 125 1.05 16.76 -0.56
C ASN A 125 1.85 18.07 -0.67
N ILE A 126 1.70 18.94 0.33
CA ILE A 126 2.33 20.28 0.38
C ILE A 126 3.86 20.19 0.32
N PHE A 127 4.44 19.17 0.95
CA PHE A 127 5.89 18.98 1.04
C PHE A 127 6.47 18.06 -0.04
N ALA A 128 5.70 17.72 -1.07
CA ALA A 128 6.19 16.87 -2.17
C ALA A 128 7.42 17.48 -2.84
N ASP A 129 8.39 16.63 -3.21
CA ASP A 129 9.52 17.05 -4.04
C ASP A 129 9.00 17.68 -5.35
N SER A 130 9.54 18.86 -5.67
CA SER A 130 9.23 19.57 -6.92
C SER A 130 9.55 18.76 -8.18
N LYS A 131 10.53 17.86 -8.11
CA LYS A 131 10.95 17.03 -9.25
C LYS A 131 9.85 16.09 -9.76
N LEU A 132 8.95 15.65 -8.87
CA LEU A 132 7.80 14.80 -9.20
C LEU A 132 6.78 15.51 -10.12
N LYS A 133 6.75 16.85 -10.08
CA LYS A 133 5.77 17.65 -10.84
C LYS A 133 6.27 18.04 -12.24
N LYS A 134 7.48 17.61 -12.64
CA LYS A 134 8.08 17.99 -13.93
C LYS A 134 7.37 17.31 -15.11
N PRO A 135 6.96 18.05 -16.15
CA PRO A 135 6.25 17.48 -17.31
C PRO A 135 6.98 16.31 -17.97
N GLY A 136 8.29 16.44 -18.21
CA GLY A 136 9.09 15.38 -18.84
C GLY A 136 9.21 14.09 -18.02
N HIS A 137 8.95 14.14 -16.71
CA HIS A 137 8.83 12.94 -15.88
C HIS A 137 7.45 12.30 -16.03
N ILE A 138 6.40 13.13 -16.00
CA ILE A 138 5.00 12.71 -16.10
C ILE A 138 4.71 12.06 -17.47
N GLU A 139 5.40 12.45 -18.54
CA GLU A 139 5.26 11.79 -19.85
C GLU A 139 5.72 10.32 -19.88
N LYS A 140 6.49 9.88 -18.88
CA LYS A 140 7.03 8.52 -18.81
C LYS A 140 6.04 7.47 -18.28
N PHE A 141 4.79 7.83 -17.99
CA PHE A 141 3.75 6.85 -17.66
C PHE A 141 3.62 5.79 -18.76
N ARG A 142 3.59 4.52 -18.35
CA ARG A 142 3.37 3.36 -19.22
C ARG A 142 2.15 2.59 -18.75
N GLY A 143 1.35 2.12 -19.70
CA GLY A 143 0.27 1.18 -19.40
C GLY A 143 0.85 -0.23 -19.37
N ILE A 144 0.67 -0.90 -18.23
CA ILE A 144 1.12 -2.27 -17.99
C ILE A 144 -0.08 -3.06 -17.50
N TYR A 145 -0.31 -4.23 -18.08
CA TYR A 145 -1.23 -5.22 -17.57
C TYR A 145 -0.53 -6.05 -16.50
N ILE A 146 -1.00 -5.96 -15.26
CA ILE A 146 -0.49 -6.74 -14.14
C ILE A 146 -1.32 -8.01 -13.99
N PRO A 147 -0.71 -9.18 -13.79
CA PRO A 147 -1.43 -10.44 -13.61
C PRO A 147 -2.08 -10.49 -12.22
N TYR A 148 -3.30 -11.02 -12.18
CA TYR A 148 -4.10 -11.21 -10.98
C TYR A 148 -4.68 -12.62 -10.96
N TRP A 149 -4.80 -13.17 -9.76
CA TRP A 149 -5.65 -14.31 -9.47
C TRP A 149 -7.05 -13.82 -9.11
N VAL A 150 -8.06 -14.32 -9.80
CA VAL A 150 -9.48 -14.07 -9.50
C VAL A 150 -10.05 -15.32 -8.87
N TYR A 151 -10.54 -15.18 -7.64
CA TYR A 151 -11.14 -16.25 -6.89
C TYR A 151 -12.65 -16.24 -7.04
N SER A 152 -13.23 -17.43 -6.89
CA SER A 152 -14.66 -17.65 -6.78
C SER A 152 -14.94 -18.60 -5.62
N ALA A 153 -15.98 -18.32 -4.85
CA ALA A 153 -16.43 -19.15 -3.76
C ALA A 153 -17.92 -19.47 -3.92
N LYS A 154 -18.28 -20.68 -3.53
CA LYS A 154 -19.67 -21.09 -3.35
C LYS A 154 -19.92 -21.38 -1.87
N HIS A 155 -20.93 -20.73 -1.29
CA HIS A 155 -21.43 -21.07 0.04
C HIS A 155 -22.73 -21.85 -0.13
N THR A 156 -22.76 -23.11 0.30
CA THR A 156 -23.96 -23.95 0.21
C THR A 156 -24.22 -24.67 1.53
N GLY A 157 -25.32 -24.32 2.19
CA GLY A 157 -25.80 -24.98 3.41
C GLY A 157 -26.28 -24.00 4.47
N ILE A 158 -26.55 -24.54 5.67
CA ILE A 158 -27.11 -23.79 6.78
C ILE A 158 -25.98 -23.19 7.63
N ALA A 159 -26.03 -21.88 7.82
CA ALA A 159 -25.18 -21.14 8.75
C ALA A 159 -26.00 -20.68 9.96
N SER A 160 -25.47 -20.92 11.16
CA SER A 160 -26.09 -20.54 12.42
C SER A 160 -25.18 -19.60 13.22
N PHE A 161 -25.71 -18.47 13.70
CA PHE A 161 -24.95 -17.49 14.49
C PHE A 161 -25.86 -16.61 15.36
N GLY A 162 -25.28 -15.97 16.38
CA GLY A 162 -26.00 -15.04 17.25
C GLY A 162 -26.16 -13.66 16.64
N ALA A 163 -27.25 -12.98 16.98
CA ALA A 163 -27.45 -11.57 16.68
C ALA A 163 -28.20 -10.84 17.81
N ASP A 164 -27.83 -9.60 18.07
CA ASP A 164 -28.46 -8.75 19.07
C ASP A 164 -29.40 -7.74 18.38
N GLY A 165 -30.62 -7.61 18.87
CA GLY A 165 -31.53 -6.55 18.41
C GLY A 165 -31.28 -5.22 19.12
N LYS A 166 -32.06 -4.21 18.76
CA LYS A 166 -31.91 -2.85 19.29
C LYS A 166 -32.13 -2.81 20.81
N SER A 167 -31.11 -2.37 21.54
CA SER A 167 -31.22 -2.15 22.99
C SER A 167 -32.22 -1.06 23.32
N THR A 168 -33.10 -1.32 24.30
CA THR A 168 -34.09 -0.36 24.79
C THR A 168 -33.93 -0.15 26.29
N ARG A 169 -33.90 1.11 26.73
CA ARG A 169 -33.85 1.46 28.15
C ARG A 169 -35.25 1.50 28.74
N LYS A 170 -35.47 0.79 29.85
CA LYS A 170 -36.73 0.83 30.61
C LYS A 170 -36.39 0.96 32.10
N GLY A 171 -36.49 2.19 32.61
CA GLY A 171 -36.02 2.56 33.94
C GLY A 171 -34.49 2.52 34.04
N ASP A 172 -33.98 1.80 35.03
CA ASP A 172 -32.55 1.59 35.28
C ASP A 172 -31.97 0.39 34.51
N TYR A 173 -32.79 -0.32 33.75
CA TYR A 173 -32.39 -1.51 33.00
C TYR A 173 -32.23 -1.22 31.50
N ILE A 174 -31.20 -1.81 30.90
CA ILE A 174 -31.00 -1.88 29.45
C ILE A 174 -31.40 -3.30 29.01
N TYR A 175 -32.42 -3.39 28.16
CA TYR A 175 -32.90 -4.65 27.59
C TYR A 175 -32.33 -4.80 26.17
N THR A 176 -31.59 -5.88 25.92
CA THR A 176 -31.08 -6.25 24.59
C THR A 176 -31.66 -7.61 24.21
N PRO A 177 -32.57 -7.69 23.22
CA PRO A 177 -33.08 -8.97 22.74
C PRO A 177 -31.96 -9.72 22.00
N LYS A 178 -31.82 -11.01 22.28
CA LYS A 178 -30.85 -11.90 21.63
C LYS A 178 -31.56 -12.88 20.73
N TYR A 179 -31.02 -13.08 19.53
CA TYR A 179 -31.55 -13.97 18.50
C TYR A 179 -30.50 -15.03 18.15
N MET A 180 -30.99 -16.24 17.86
CA MET A 180 -30.22 -17.24 17.12
C MET A 180 -30.72 -17.18 15.68
N VAL A 181 -29.85 -16.81 14.76
CA VAL A 181 -30.13 -16.71 13.34
C VAL A 181 -29.71 -18.01 12.68
N ASN A 182 -30.60 -18.59 11.88
CA ASN A 182 -30.31 -19.72 10.99
C ASN A 182 -30.61 -19.27 9.57
N VAL A 183 -29.61 -19.25 8.71
CA VAL A 183 -29.75 -18.87 7.30
C VAL A 183 -29.37 -20.07 6.45
N ASP A 184 -30.25 -20.46 5.53
CA ASP A 184 -29.93 -21.40 4.47
C ASP A 184 -29.38 -20.61 3.28
N ILE A 185 -28.16 -20.92 2.86
CA ILE A 185 -27.39 -20.14 1.90
C ILE A 185 -27.11 -21.02 0.69
N ASP A 186 -27.42 -20.52 -0.50
CA ASP A 186 -26.88 -20.99 -1.78
C ASP A 186 -26.42 -19.76 -2.54
N ASP A 187 -25.17 -19.34 -2.27
CA ASP A 187 -24.55 -18.17 -2.88
C ASP A 187 -23.32 -18.58 -3.68
N GLU A 188 -23.20 -18.04 -4.88
CA GLU A 188 -21.97 -18.10 -5.66
C GLU A 188 -21.47 -16.67 -5.92
N SER A 189 -20.26 -16.39 -5.44
CA SER A 189 -19.65 -15.07 -5.50
C SER A 189 -18.28 -15.17 -6.18
N THR A 190 -17.98 -14.21 -7.06
CA THR A 190 -16.72 -14.10 -7.80
C THR A 190 -16.22 -12.67 -7.78
N GLY A 191 -14.90 -12.48 -7.94
CA GLY A 191 -14.30 -11.16 -8.19
C GLY A 191 -13.37 -10.66 -7.09
N VAL A 192 -13.21 -11.42 -6.00
CA VAL A 192 -12.10 -11.20 -5.07
C VAL A 192 -10.81 -11.54 -5.81
N SER A 193 -9.87 -10.60 -5.85
CA SER A 193 -8.65 -10.76 -6.63
C SER A 193 -7.43 -10.19 -5.92
N TYR A 194 -6.29 -10.86 -6.14
CA TYR A 194 -4.98 -10.53 -5.61
C TYR A 194 -3.98 -10.55 -6.75
N ASP A 195 -2.95 -9.72 -6.69
CA ASP A 195 -1.94 -9.73 -7.74
C ASP A 195 -1.19 -11.08 -7.74
N ALA A 196 -0.69 -11.45 -8.91
CA ALA A 196 0.02 -12.70 -9.15
C ALA A 196 1.49 -12.46 -9.48
N SER A 197 2.03 -11.26 -9.15
CA SER A 197 3.39 -10.86 -9.48
C SER A 197 4.14 -10.48 -8.21
N ALA A 198 5.12 -11.29 -7.83
CA ALA A 198 6.03 -11.03 -6.71
C ALA A 198 6.86 -9.75 -6.90
N SER A 199 6.96 -9.25 -8.14
CA SER A 199 7.61 -7.97 -8.44
C SER A 199 6.73 -6.75 -8.13
N PHE A 200 5.41 -6.97 -8.02
CA PHE A 200 4.40 -5.94 -7.79
C PHE A 200 3.86 -6.03 -6.36
N ASP A 201 4.61 -5.42 -5.42
CA ASP A 201 4.30 -5.36 -3.98
C ASP A 201 2.79 -5.26 -3.64
N ASP A 202 2.30 -6.18 -2.80
CA ASP A 202 0.90 -6.26 -2.34
C ASP A 202 0.35 -4.92 -1.80
N VAL A 203 1.19 -4.08 -1.18
CA VAL A 203 0.78 -2.74 -0.69
C VAL A 203 0.41 -1.83 -1.84
N LEU A 204 1.13 -1.93 -2.97
CA LEU A 204 0.83 -1.19 -4.19
C LEU A 204 -0.48 -1.69 -4.80
N SER A 205 -0.67 -3.00 -4.93
CA SER A 205 -1.88 -3.60 -5.50
C SER A 205 -3.13 -3.25 -4.67
N GLU A 206 -3.06 -3.39 -3.34
CA GLU A 206 -4.12 -2.99 -2.40
C GLU A 206 -4.45 -1.48 -2.48
N SER A 207 -3.46 -0.64 -2.76
CA SER A 207 -3.65 0.82 -2.80
C SER A 207 -4.53 1.29 -3.96
N ILE A 208 -4.50 0.59 -5.10
CA ILE A 208 -5.26 0.92 -6.31
C ILE A 208 -6.54 0.08 -6.49
N ALA A 209 -6.76 -0.93 -5.64
CA ALA A 209 -8.02 -1.67 -5.54
C ALA A 209 -9.18 -0.79 -4.96
N PRO A 210 -10.46 -1.12 -5.18
CA PRO A 210 -10.96 -2.27 -5.94
C PRO A 210 -10.98 -2.02 -7.45
N TYR A 211 -10.93 -3.12 -8.20
CA TYR A 211 -11.34 -3.16 -9.60
C TYR A 211 -12.81 -3.57 -9.68
N ASP A 212 -13.49 -3.15 -10.75
CA ASP A 212 -14.86 -3.58 -11.03
C ASP A 212 -14.83 -4.82 -11.91
N TYR A 213 -15.13 -5.97 -11.29
CA TYR A 213 -15.15 -7.27 -11.96
C TYR A 213 -16.19 -7.35 -13.08
N ASN A 214 -17.27 -6.55 -13.04
CA ASN A 214 -18.28 -6.55 -14.11
C ASN A 214 -17.72 -6.06 -15.45
N GLY A 215 -16.58 -5.36 -15.43
CA GLY A 215 -15.87 -4.93 -16.63
C GLY A 215 -14.91 -5.96 -17.22
N VAL A 216 -14.87 -7.18 -16.68
CA VAL A 216 -13.98 -8.24 -17.15
C VAL A 216 -14.44 -8.79 -18.50
N LYS A 217 -13.48 -9.10 -19.38
CA LYS A 217 -13.70 -9.75 -20.66
C LYS A 217 -12.83 -11.00 -20.77
N LYS A 218 -13.20 -11.93 -21.66
CA LYS A 218 -12.31 -13.01 -22.07
C LYS A 218 -11.04 -12.41 -22.65
N PHE A 219 -9.88 -12.95 -22.26
CA PHE A 219 -8.61 -12.44 -22.75
C PHE A 219 -8.39 -12.81 -24.22
N TYR A 220 -7.91 -11.84 -24.97
CA TYR A 220 -7.51 -11.90 -26.37
C TYR A 220 -6.20 -11.08 -26.50
N PRO A 221 -5.12 -11.60 -27.12
CA PRO A 221 -3.83 -10.90 -27.13
C PRO A 221 -3.88 -9.51 -27.79
N SER A 222 -4.86 -9.27 -28.67
CA SER A 222 -5.15 -7.94 -29.24
C SER A 222 -5.31 -6.82 -28.21
N TYR A 223 -5.77 -7.12 -26.98
CA TYR A 223 -5.88 -6.12 -25.90
C TYR A 223 -4.52 -5.58 -25.43
N LEU A 224 -3.42 -6.28 -25.72
CA LEU A 224 -2.06 -5.90 -25.37
C LEU A 224 -1.39 -5.02 -26.45
N THR A 225 -2.03 -4.79 -27.59
CA THR A 225 -1.45 -3.98 -28.68
C THR A 225 -1.27 -2.53 -28.24
N GLY A 226 0.00 -2.09 -28.16
CA GLY A 226 0.38 -0.77 -27.63
C GLY A 226 0.54 -0.71 -26.10
N PHE A 227 0.50 -1.85 -25.40
CA PHE A 227 0.70 -1.97 -23.97
C PHE A 227 1.75 -3.03 -23.63
N PHE A 228 2.25 -2.97 -22.40
CA PHE A 228 3.07 -4.04 -21.83
C PHE A 228 2.22 -4.91 -20.90
N ALA A 229 2.71 -6.11 -20.62
CA ALA A 229 2.18 -7.00 -19.60
C ALA A 229 3.32 -7.52 -18.71
N ASP A 230 2.97 -7.87 -17.48
CA ASP A 230 3.82 -8.65 -16.57
C ASP A 230 3.33 -10.11 -16.54
N THR A 231 4.12 -11.02 -15.97
CA THR A 231 3.82 -12.45 -15.88
C THR A 231 3.52 -12.91 -14.48
N ALA A 232 2.58 -13.85 -14.37
CA ALA A 232 2.27 -14.48 -13.09
C ALA A 232 3.44 -15.37 -12.63
N ASP A 233 4.00 -15.07 -11.46
CA ASP A 233 5.09 -15.82 -10.84
C ASP A 233 4.81 -16.17 -9.36
N VAL A 234 3.60 -15.87 -8.89
CA VAL A 234 3.04 -16.27 -7.59
C VAL A 234 1.96 -17.32 -7.82
N ASP A 235 1.99 -18.41 -7.04
CA ASP A 235 1.00 -19.49 -7.16
C ASP A 235 -0.40 -19.06 -6.68
N GLY A 236 -1.44 -19.52 -7.37
CA GLY A 236 -2.83 -19.18 -7.03
C GLY A 236 -3.30 -19.70 -5.68
N SER A 237 -2.60 -20.64 -5.05
CA SER A 237 -2.91 -21.10 -3.69
C SER A 237 -2.54 -20.08 -2.60
N VAL A 238 -1.65 -19.12 -2.91
CA VAL A 238 -1.07 -18.21 -1.91
C VAL A 238 -2.12 -17.37 -1.19
N TYR A 239 -3.17 -16.91 -1.88
CA TYR A 239 -4.19 -16.03 -1.30
C TYR A 239 -5.55 -16.70 -1.08
N VAL A 240 -5.62 -18.04 -1.13
CA VAL A 240 -6.91 -18.78 -1.00
C VAL A 240 -7.60 -18.50 0.32
N ASP A 241 -6.84 -18.48 1.43
CA ASP A 241 -7.39 -18.26 2.76
C ASP A 241 -7.91 -16.82 2.91
N GLU A 242 -7.11 -15.82 2.52
CA GLU A 242 -7.51 -14.42 2.54
C GLU A 242 -8.70 -14.14 1.63
N ALA A 243 -8.71 -14.74 0.43
CA ALA A 243 -9.85 -14.64 -0.49
C ALA A 243 -11.10 -15.26 0.14
N GLY A 244 -10.96 -16.42 0.78
CA GLY A 244 -12.03 -17.09 1.50
C GLY A 244 -12.63 -16.22 2.60
N GLU A 245 -11.81 -15.72 3.52
CA GLU A 245 -12.25 -14.79 4.57
C GLU A 245 -12.97 -13.59 3.97
N LYS A 246 -12.47 -13.08 2.83
CA LYS A 246 -13.12 -11.97 2.14
C LYS A 246 -14.49 -12.32 1.61
N PHE A 247 -14.67 -13.52 1.07
CA PHE A 247 -15.97 -14.02 0.65
C PHE A 247 -16.92 -14.19 1.83
N ASP A 248 -16.46 -14.69 2.98
CA ASP A 248 -17.29 -14.79 4.18
C ASP A 248 -17.77 -13.40 4.65
N GLU A 249 -16.91 -12.37 4.59
CA GLU A 249 -17.29 -10.98 4.85
C GLU A 249 -18.32 -10.44 3.84
N ILE A 250 -18.18 -10.78 2.56
CA ILE A 250 -19.10 -10.36 1.50
C ILE A 250 -20.48 -10.99 1.71
N THR A 251 -20.51 -12.30 2.00
CA THR A 251 -21.73 -13.04 2.31
C THR A 251 -22.41 -12.47 3.55
N LEU A 252 -21.65 -12.20 4.62
CA LEU A 252 -22.17 -11.53 5.83
C LEU A 252 -22.83 -10.19 5.50
N LYS A 253 -22.13 -9.32 4.76
CA LYS A 253 -22.66 -7.99 4.40
C LYS A 253 -23.89 -8.09 3.52
N ARG A 254 -23.98 -9.07 2.64
CA ARG A 254 -25.18 -9.27 1.80
C ARG A 254 -26.36 -9.64 2.68
N ILE A 255 -26.17 -10.60 3.56
CA ILE A 255 -27.16 -11.08 4.54
C ILE A 255 -27.61 -9.95 5.49
N GLU A 256 -26.69 -9.12 5.99
CA GLU A 256 -27.02 -7.95 6.84
C GLU A 256 -27.86 -6.88 6.12
N ASN A 257 -27.65 -6.72 4.81
CA ASN A 257 -28.38 -5.76 3.99
C ASN A 257 -29.75 -6.28 3.51
N GLU A 258 -29.99 -7.59 3.63
CA GLU A 258 -31.26 -8.23 3.31
C GLU A 258 -32.30 -8.08 4.45
N GLY A 259 -33.58 -8.01 4.07
CA GLY A 259 -34.64 -7.39 4.87
C GLY A 259 -34.84 -7.93 6.29
N SER A 260 -34.71 -9.24 6.51
CA SER A 260 -35.05 -9.88 7.79
C SER A 260 -34.00 -9.69 8.89
N LEU A 261 -32.76 -9.34 8.52
CA LEU A 261 -31.66 -9.12 9.46
C LEU A 261 -31.27 -7.64 9.58
N LYS A 262 -31.90 -6.80 8.76
CA LYS A 262 -31.70 -5.36 8.77
C LYS A 262 -32.03 -4.76 10.14
N GLY A 263 -31.01 -4.21 10.79
CA GLY A 263 -31.12 -3.57 12.11
C GLY A 263 -30.78 -4.47 13.30
N LEU A 264 -30.34 -5.71 13.05
CA LEU A 264 -29.67 -6.55 14.04
C LEU A 264 -28.15 -6.29 14.03
N THR A 265 -27.51 -6.52 15.17
CA THR A 265 -26.05 -6.51 15.33
C THR A 265 -25.57 -7.97 15.35
N VAL A 266 -24.92 -8.42 14.29
CA VAL A 266 -24.49 -9.82 14.15
C VAL A 266 -23.19 -10.07 14.93
N GLU A 267 -23.07 -11.27 15.51
CA GLU A 267 -21.80 -11.76 16.06
C GLU A 267 -20.84 -12.15 14.92
N ASN A 268 -20.15 -11.16 14.34
CA ASN A 268 -19.37 -11.30 13.11
C ASN A 268 -18.42 -12.51 13.10
N GLU A 269 -17.64 -12.73 14.17
CA GLU A 269 -16.69 -13.85 14.23
C GLU A 269 -17.37 -15.22 14.12
N LYS A 270 -18.52 -15.39 14.79
CA LYS A 270 -19.29 -16.64 14.73
C LYS A 270 -19.97 -16.81 13.38
N ALA A 271 -20.48 -15.73 12.80
CA ALA A 271 -21.06 -15.75 11.46
C ALA A 271 -20.03 -16.17 10.42
N ILE A 272 -18.85 -15.53 10.41
CA ILE A 272 -17.72 -15.87 9.53
C ILE A 272 -17.28 -17.32 9.73
N SER A 273 -17.15 -17.79 10.98
CA SER A 273 -16.82 -19.19 11.29
C SER A 273 -17.87 -20.19 10.80
N SER A 274 -19.15 -19.80 10.78
CA SER A 274 -20.22 -20.63 10.24
C SER A 274 -20.19 -20.66 8.71
N PHE A 275 -19.93 -19.52 8.05
CA PHE A 275 -19.79 -19.45 6.59
C PHE A 275 -18.59 -20.23 6.07
N SER A 276 -17.44 -20.16 6.75
CA SER A 276 -16.24 -20.87 6.33
C SER A 276 -16.40 -22.40 6.27
N LYS A 277 -17.29 -22.98 7.10
CA LYS A 277 -17.59 -24.42 7.11
C LYS A 277 -18.41 -24.89 5.92
N ILE A 278 -19.21 -24.00 5.33
CA ILE A 278 -20.07 -24.28 4.17
C ILE A 278 -19.50 -23.71 2.87
N ARG A 279 -18.27 -23.19 2.91
CA ARG A 279 -17.58 -22.58 1.78
C ARG A 279 -16.83 -23.63 0.98
N PHE A 280 -17.00 -23.57 -0.33
CA PHE A 280 -16.18 -24.27 -1.32
C PHE A 280 -15.47 -23.24 -2.21
N MET A 281 -14.13 -23.31 -2.26
CA MET A 281 -13.32 -22.46 -3.14
C MET A 281 -13.13 -23.13 -4.49
N LYS A 282 -13.44 -22.43 -5.59
CA LYS A 282 -13.07 -22.86 -6.94
C LYS A 282 -11.60 -22.54 -7.21
N ARG A 283 -11.03 -23.17 -8.24
CA ARG A 283 -9.68 -22.84 -8.73
C ARG A 283 -9.63 -21.37 -9.16
N ALA A 284 -8.55 -20.68 -8.81
CA ALA A 284 -8.35 -19.30 -9.20
C ALA A 284 -8.16 -19.17 -10.71
N ASP A 285 -8.88 -18.23 -11.31
CA ASP A 285 -8.75 -17.88 -12.73
C ASP A 285 -7.67 -16.80 -12.90
N SER A 286 -6.87 -16.90 -13.96
CA SER A 286 -5.87 -15.89 -14.29
C SER A 286 -6.49 -14.71 -15.03
N ALA A 287 -6.15 -13.50 -14.63
CA ALA A 287 -6.60 -12.27 -15.26
C ALA A 287 -5.48 -11.24 -15.43
N LEU A 288 -5.64 -10.33 -16.39
CA LEU A 288 -4.76 -9.17 -16.58
C LEU A 288 -5.50 -7.87 -16.27
N TYR A 289 -4.96 -7.09 -15.33
CA TYR A 289 -5.57 -5.84 -14.87
C TYR A 289 -4.75 -4.62 -15.31
N PRO A 290 -5.40 -3.53 -15.75
CA PRO A 290 -4.72 -2.39 -16.33
C PRO A 290 -4.17 -1.47 -15.24
N VAL A 291 -2.88 -1.16 -15.32
CA VAL A 291 -2.19 -0.25 -14.40
C VAL A 291 -1.36 0.76 -15.20
N TRP A 292 -1.57 2.04 -14.94
CA TRP A 292 -0.61 3.05 -15.36
C TRP A 292 0.52 3.12 -14.35
N PHE A 293 1.75 2.89 -14.81
CA PHE A 293 2.93 2.80 -13.97
C PHE A 293 3.93 3.91 -14.32
N LEU A 294 4.49 4.54 -13.29
CA LEU A 294 5.55 5.54 -13.41
C LEU A 294 6.60 5.31 -12.33
N THR A 295 7.85 5.30 -12.75
CA THR A 295 9.01 5.19 -11.85
C THR A 295 9.79 6.49 -11.84
N TYR A 296 9.96 7.04 -10.65
CA TYR A 296 10.89 8.13 -10.37
C TYR A 296 12.15 7.58 -9.71
N ARG A 297 13.30 7.71 -10.37
CA ARG A 297 14.59 7.32 -9.81
C ARG A 297 15.32 8.54 -9.24
N ASN A 298 15.74 8.43 -7.99
CA ASN A 298 16.63 9.37 -7.32
C ASN A 298 17.79 8.58 -6.71
N GLU A 299 18.96 8.63 -7.38
CA GLU A 299 20.15 7.87 -6.99
C GLU A 299 19.90 6.35 -6.97
N ASP A 300 19.98 5.74 -5.78
CA ASP A 300 19.76 4.32 -5.48
C ASP A 300 18.32 3.99 -5.07
N ARG A 301 17.44 5.00 -5.08
CA ARG A 301 16.07 4.92 -4.57
C ARG A 301 15.05 5.20 -5.66
N LEU A 302 13.92 4.50 -5.60
CA LEU A 302 12.81 4.58 -6.53
C LEU A 302 11.55 5.02 -5.79
N ALA A 303 10.74 5.87 -6.41
CA ALA A 303 9.38 6.15 -6.00
C ALA A 303 8.44 5.71 -7.11
N TYR A 304 7.47 4.86 -6.79
CA TYR A 304 6.48 4.38 -7.75
C TYR A 304 5.20 5.20 -7.68
N SER A 305 4.59 5.37 -8.84
CA SER A 305 3.29 6.00 -8.96
C SER A 305 2.44 5.14 -9.87
N ILE A 306 1.31 4.69 -9.34
CA ILE A 306 0.43 3.73 -9.99
C ILE A 306 -1.00 4.26 -9.99
N ILE A 307 -1.68 4.05 -11.11
CA ILE A 307 -3.09 4.42 -11.25
C ILE A 307 -3.85 3.25 -11.84
N ASN A 308 -4.96 2.91 -11.20
CA ASN A 308 -5.89 1.94 -11.72
C ASN A 308 -6.40 2.38 -13.10
N GLY A 309 -6.09 1.61 -14.13
CA GLY A 309 -6.44 1.91 -15.52
C GLY A 309 -7.93 1.78 -15.84
N GLN A 310 -8.75 1.27 -14.89
CA GLN A 310 -10.21 1.14 -15.01
C GLN A 310 -10.94 2.22 -14.19
N THR A 311 -10.57 2.40 -12.92
CA THR A 311 -11.30 3.27 -11.97
C THR A 311 -10.67 4.65 -11.77
N GLY A 312 -9.39 4.81 -12.13
CA GLY A 312 -8.64 6.05 -11.90
C GLY A 312 -8.18 6.25 -10.45
N LYS A 313 -8.34 5.27 -9.58
CA LYS A 313 -7.77 5.33 -8.23
C LYS A 313 -6.24 5.40 -8.32
N ALA A 314 -5.67 6.46 -7.73
CA ALA A 314 -4.25 6.77 -7.86
C ALA A 314 -3.51 6.61 -6.52
N TYR A 315 -2.31 6.05 -6.59
CA TYR A 315 -1.34 5.99 -5.50
C TYR A 315 0.01 6.50 -6.00
N ALA A 316 0.71 7.23 -5.15
CA ALA A 316 2.03 7.73 -5.46
C ALA A 316 2.89 7.76 -4.20
N ASP A 317 4.10 7.24 -4.34
CA ASP A 317 5.19 7.45 -3.41
C ASP A 317 5.65 8.91 -3.48
N VAL A 318 5.41 9.67 -2.40
CA VAL A 318 5.73 11.11 -2.35
C VAL A 318 6.74 11.39 -1.25
N PRO A 319 8.06 11.35 -1.55
CA PRO A 319 9.08 11.79 -0.62
C PRO A 319 8.90 13.27 -0.25
N ILE A 320 9.18 13.56 1.02
CA ILE A 320 9.15 14.90 1.60
C ILE A 320 10.44 15.65 1.25
N ASP A 321 10.27 16.85 0.69
CA ASP A 321 11.34 17.82 0.55
C ASP A 321 11.61 18.48 1.91
N ARG A 322 12.74 18.11 2.52
CA ARG A 322 13.15 18.63 3.84
C ARG A 322 13.22 20.15 3.89
N ARG A 323 13.66 20.80 2.82
CA ARG A 323 13.82 22.26 2.80
C ARG A 323 12.46 22.93 2.85
N LYS A 324 11.49 22.43 2.07
CA LYS A 324 10.11 22.93 2.10
C LYS A 324 9.46 22.69 3.45
N TYR A 325 9.67 21.51 4.04
CA TYR A 325 9.13 21.19 5.36
C TYR A 325 9.62 22.17 6.42
N PHE A 326 10.94 22.32 6.60
CA PHE A 326 11.48 23.21 7.63
C PHE A 326 11.14 24.68 7.38
N LEU A 327 11.15 25.14 6.12
CA LEU A 327 10.77 26.52 5.79
C LEU A 327 9.30 26.79 6.12
N PHE A 328 8.40 25.87 5.74
CA PHE A 328 6.99 26.00 6.04
C PHE A 328 6.72 25.94 7.56
N SER A 329 7.35 25.00 8.27
CA SER A 329 7.26 24.89 9.73
C SER A 329 7.75 26.17 10.41
N PHE A 330 8.82 26.78 9.93
CA PHE A 330 9.34 28.04 10.46
C PHE A 330 8.37 29.21 10.24
N ILE A 331 7.81 29.34 9.03
CA ILE A 331 6.82 30.38 8.71
C ILE A 331 5.55 30.20 9.55
N LEU A 332 5.09 28.96 9.73
CA LEU A 332 3.91 28.63 10.53
C LEU A 332 4.15 28.84 12.04
N ALA A 333 5.39 28.70 12.53
CA ALA A 333 5.72 28.90 13.93
C ALA A 333 5.49 30.35 14.38
N ILE A 334 5.67 31.34 13.49
CA ILE A 334 5.52 32.77 13.81
C ILE A 334 4.08 33.12 14.27
N PRO A 335 3.02 32.87 13.49
CA PRO A 335 1.65 33.18 13.92
C PRO A 335 1.20 32.34 15.11
N ILE A 336 1.67 31.09 15.22
CA ILE A 336 1.38 30.25 16.40
C ILE A 336 2.02 30.85 17.66
N PHE A 337 3.27 31.31 17.55
CA PHE A 337 3.97 31.97 18.66
C PHE A 337 3.22 33.24 19.12
N LEU A 338 2.84 34.11 18.19
CA LEU A 338 2.06 35.33 18.50
C LEU A 338 0.70 35.00 19.13
N PHE A 339 0.03 33.96 18.64
CA PHE A 339 -1.25 33.51 19.20
C PHE A 339 -1.08 32.98 20.63
N LEU A 340 -0.06 32.15 20.88
CA LEU A 340 0.20 31.59 22.20
C LEU A 340 0.64 32.66 23.20
N GLU A 341 1.36 33.69 22.75
CA GLU A 341 1.73 34.85 23.58
C GLU A 341 0.50 35.60 24.10
N SER A 342 -0.57 35.67 23.31
CA SER A 342 -1.84 36.28 23.73
C SER A 342 -2.60 35.45 24.79
N LEU A 343 -2.27 34.16 24.97
CA LEU A 343 -3.03 33.24 25.83
C LEU A 343 -2.29 32.86 27.12
N ILE A 344 -0.95 32.79 27.08
CA ILE A 344 -0.16 32.18 28.15
C ILE A 344 1.05 33.05 28.48
N THR A 345 1.24 33.37 29.76
CA THR A 345 2.51 33.93 30.25
C THR A 345 3.58 32.84 30.31
N TYR A 346 4.64 33.01 29.52
CA TYR A 346 5.74 32.05 29.44
C TYR A 346 6.64 32.14 30.68
N THR A 347 6.59 31.12 31.53
CA THR A 347 7.64 30.86 32.53
C THR A 347 8.54 29.74 32.02
N PRO A 348 9.84 29.72 32.35
CA PRO A 348 10.77 28.66 31.93
C PRO A 348 10.23 27.25 32.23
N HIS A 349 9.61 27.08 33.40
CA HIS A 349 9.01 25.82 33.83
C HIS A 349 7.86 25.36 32.90
N LYS A 350 6.97 26.27 32.48
CA LYS A 350 5.87 25.94 31.56
C LYS A 350 6.37 25.60 30.15
N VAL A 351 7.36 26.34 29.66
CA VAL A 351 7.97 26.09 28.34
C VAL A 351 8.66 24.73 28.32
N LEU A 352 9.43 24.42 29.36
CA LEU A 352 10.10 23.13 29.51
C LEU A 352 9.09 21.96 29.56
N PHE A 353 7.98 22.12 30.28
CA PHE A 353 6.90 21.13 30.29
C PHE A 353 6.28 20.89 28.90
N CYS A 354 5.97 21.96 28.15
CA CYS A 354 5.50 21.85 26.76
C CYS A 354 6.49 21.11 25.86
N CYS A 355 7.77 21.46 25.95
CA CYS A 355 8.82 20.82 25.16
C CYS A 355 8.93 19.32 25.48
N MET A 356 8.76 18.91 26.74
CA MET A 356 8.74 17.49 27.12
C MET A 356 7.54 16.73 26.53
N ILE A 357 6.34 17.34 26.48
CA ILE A 357 5.17 16.73 25.82
C ILE A 357 5.43 16.55 24.32
N ILE A 358 5.95 17.58 23.65
CA ILE A 358 6.28 17.52 22.22
C ILE A 358 7.35 16.45 21.99
N ALA A 359 8.37 16.38 22.84
CA ALA A 359 9.40 15.36 22.77
C ALA A 359 8.79 13.95 22.88
N ALA A 360 7.92 13.69 23.85
CA ALA A 360 7.24 12.39 23.98
C ALA A 360 6.44 12.01 22.72
N ILE A 361 5.72 12.96 22.11
CA ILE A 361 4.98 12.73 20.87
C ILE A 361 5.94 12.36 19.72
N VAL A 362 7.03 13.11 19.54
CA VAL A 362 8.03 12.86 18.50
C VAL A 362 8.71 11.49 18.71
N ALA A 363 8.98 11.09 19.96
CA ALA A 363 9.53 9.78 20.30
C ALA A 363 8.59 8.63 19.94
N ILE A 364 7.29 8.78 20.20
CA ILE A 364 6.25 7.80 19.83
C ILE A 364 6.15 7.69 18.30
N MET A 365 6.12 8.82 17.59
CA MET A 365 6.11 8.85 16.12
C MET A 365 7.32 8.12 15.53
N CYS A 366 8.52 8.39 16.05
CA CYS A 366 9.74 7.67 15.64
C CYS A 366 9.58 6.16 15.81
N ASN A 367 9.05 5.72 16.96
CA ASN A 367 8.84 4.30 17.23
C ASN A 367 7.85 3.62 16.28
N ILE A 368 6.77 4.31 15.90
CA ILE A 368 5.77 3.82 14.95
C ILE A 368 6.40 3.66 13.56
N GLU A 369 7.11 4.69 13.08
CA GLU A 369 7.74 4.63 11.75
C GLU A 369 8.86 3.59 11.70
N LEU A 370 9.62 3.40 12.78
CA LEU A 370 10.63 2.34 12.87
C LEU A 370 10.00 0.94 12.79
N LYS A 371 8.85 0.72 13.45
CA LYS A 371 8.11 -0.55 13.34
C LYS A 371 7.68 -0.81 11.89
N ARG A 372 7.17 0.22 11.21
CA ARG A 372 6.79 0.12 9.79
C ARG A 372 7.98 -0.19 8.88
N LEU A 373 9.13 0.43 9.12
CA LEU A 373 10.34 0.15 8.33
C LEU A 373 10.79 -1.29 8.48
N ILE A 374 10.83 -1.81 9.71
CA ILE A 374 11.26 -3.20 9.96
C ILE A 374 10.29 -4.17 9.28
N LYS A 375 8.97 -3.94 9.42
CA LYS A 375 7.94 -4.76 8.77
C LYS A 375 8.14 -4.82 7.25
N ARG A 376 8.41 -3.66 6.64
CA ARG A 376 8.67 -3.54 5.20
C ARG A 376 10.00 -4.17 4.77
N ASN A 377 11.08 -3.96 5.50
CA ASN A 377 12.39 -4.56 5.19
C ASN A 377 12.33 -6.09 5.25
N ASN A 378 11.50 -6.64 6.13
CA ASN A 378 11.27 -8.09 6.24
C ASN A 378 10.26 -8.64 5.22
N HIS A 379 9.69 -7.79 4.35
CA HIS A 379 8.61 -8.14 3.43
C HIS A 379 7.40 -8.80 4.13
N GLU A 380 7.12 -8.42 5.38
CA GLU A 380 6.04 -9.03 6.16
C GLU A 380 4.65 -8.72 5.61
N ASP A 381 4.51 -7.60 4.90
CA ASP A 381 3.28 -7.16 4.23
C ASP A 381 3.14 -7.67 2.78
N ASP A 382 4.11 -8.46 2.29
CA ASP A 382 4.16 -8.93 0.89
C ASP A 382 4.21 -10.48 0.85
N LYS A 383 3.02 -11.07 0.80
CA LYS A 383 2.85 -12.53 0.85
C LYS A 383 3.33 -13.17 -0.46
N GLY A 384 3.04 -12.52 -1.60
CA GLY A 384 3.47 -12.96 -2.93
C GLY A 384 4.97 -13.10 -3.02
N TYR A 385 5.71 -12.04 -2.67
CA TYR A 385 7.18 -12.05 -2.67
C TYR A 385 7.76 -13.13 -1.75
N ARG A 386 7.23 -13.25 -0.53
CA ARG A 386 7.71 -14.26 0.43
C ARG A 386 7.47 -15.68 -0.07
N SER A 387 6.30 -15.95 -0.66
CA SER A 387 5.97 -17.27 -1.20
C SER A 387 6.95 -17.68 -2.30
N LYS A 388 7.32 -16.77 -3.19
CA LYS A 388 8.29 -16.99 -4.25
C LYS A 388 9.70 -17.26 -3.69
N GLN A 389 10.14 -16.47 -2.71
CA GLN A 389 11.43 -16.71 -2.04
C GLN A 389 11.49 -18.07 -1.34
N LEU A 390 10.38 -18.50 -0.73
CA LEU A 390 10.25 -19.81 -0.11
C LEU A 390 10.34 -20.93 -1.17
N GLU A 391 9.71 -20.76 -2.33
CA GLU A 391 9.79 -21.71 -3.44
C GLU A 391 11.21 -21.81 -4.02
N GLU A 392 11.89 -20.67 -4.21
CA GLU A 392 13.29 -20.63 -4.65
C GLU A 392 14.21 -21.34 -3.65
N LYS A 393 14.06 -21.09 -2.35
CA LYS A 393 14.82 -21.79 -1.30
C LYS A 393 14.52 -23.29 -1.28
N LYS A 394 13.26 -23.71 -1.46
CA LYS A 394 12.90 -25.13 -1.57
C LYS A 394 13.55 -25.81 -2.78
N LYS A 395 13.81 -25.08 -3.86
CA LYS A 395 14.55 -25.60 -5.03
C LYS A 395 16.04 -25.74 -4.75
N GLU A 396 16.60 -24.96 -3.81
CA GLU A 396 18.01 -25.02 -3.41
C GLU A 396 18.31 -26.08 -2.33
N PHE A 397 17.34 -26.41 -1.48
CA PHE A 397 17.48 -27.40 -0.40
C PHE A 397 16.66 -28.67 -0.67
N ASN A 398 17.31 -29.84 -0.73
CA ASN A 398 16.62 -31.14 -0.82
C ASN A 398 15.65 -31.35 0.36
N GLU A 399 14.55 -32.05 0.10
CA GLU A 399 13.27 -32.15 0.83
C GLU A 399 13.28 -32.43 2.37
N MET A 400 14.43 -32.57 3.05
CA MET A 400 14.47 -33.10 4.42
C MET A 400 14.61 -32.07 5.56
N ASP A 401 14.79 -30.77 5.28
CA ASP A 401 14.96 -29.74 6.32
C ASP A 401 13.79 -28.73 6.43
N VAL A 402 12.69 -28.95 5.71
CA VAL A 402 11.62 -27.93 5.50
C VAL A 402 10.69 -27.76 6.71
N ILE A 403 10.71 -28.68 7.68
CA ILE A 403 9.74 -28.69 8.80
C ILE A 403 10.04 -27.58 9.85
N ASP A 404 11.30 -27.12 9.99
CA ASP A 404 11.70 -26.11 11.00
C ASP A 404 11.54 -24.64 10.54
N LEU A 405 11.12 -24.41 9.29
CA LEU A 405 10.97 -23.07 8.69
C LEU A 405 9.55 -22.51 8.79
N THR A 406 8.54 -23.36 8.88
CA THR A 406 7.13 -22.97 8.95
C THR A 406 6.73 -22.39 10.30
N ASP A 407 7.38 -22.79 11.40
CA ASP A 407 7.04 -22.33 12.76
C ASP A 407 7.66 -20.97 13.15
N LYS A 408 8.66 -20.50 12.41
CA LYS A 408 9.38 -19.24 12.75
C LYS A 408 8.70 -17.97 12.21
N ILE A 409 7.62 -18.09 11.45
CA ILE A 409 6.96 -16.92 10.85
C ILE A 409 5.51 -16.80 11.32
N LYS A 410 5.35 -16.35 12.57
CA LYS A 410 4.06 -15.89 13.06
C LYS A 410 3.61 -14.65 12.28
N ILE A 411 2.41 -14.74 11.71
CA ILE A 411 1.72 -13.69 10.97
C ILE A 411 1.12 -12.69 11.98
N PRO A 412 1.55 -11.43 12.04
CA PRO A 412 0.91 -10.43 12.89
C PRO A 412 -0.34 -9.85 12.22
N GLU A 413 -1.44 -9.78 12.99
CA GLU A 413 -2.72 -9.22 12.57
C GLU A 413 -2.64 -7.73 12.14
N LYS A 414 -3.54 -7.39 11.23
CA LYS A 414 -3.64 -6.13 10.49
C LYS A 414 -4.27 -5.04 11.37
N ASP A 415 -3.44 -4.21 11.99
CA ASP A 415 -3.91 -3.04 12.76
C ASP A 415 -4.19 -1.85 11.82
N LYS A 416 -5.47 -1.45 11.67
CA LYS A 416 -5.91 -0.44 10.68
C LYS A 416 -6.51 0.83 11.32
N LYS A 417 -5.73 1.92 11.16
CA LYS A 417 -6.05 3.38 11.09
C LYS A 417 -6.61 4.07 12.35
N SER A 418 -5.85 4.94 13.01
CA SER A 418 -5.45 6.33 12.65
C SER A 418 -6.58 7.37 12.73
N THR A 419 -6.98 7.68 13.96
CA THR A 419 -7.87 8.76 14.39
C THR A 419 -7.12 10.08 14.58
N LEU A 420 -6.35 10.54 13.58
CA LEU A 420 -5.57 11.78 13.75
C LEU A 420 -6.35 13.05 13.34
N ALA A 421 -7.32 12.92 12.42
CA ALA A 421 -8.11 14.05 11.93
C ALA A 421 -9.24 14.49 12.87
N THR A 422 -9.77 13.57 13.69
CA THR A 422 -10.80 13.86 14.72
C THR A 422 -10.21 14.52 15.97
N ILE A 423 -8.95 14.23 16.32
CA ILE A 423 -8.29 14.82 17.50
C ILE A 423 -7.97 16.31 17.27
N ALA A 424 -7.57 16.70 16.05
CA ALA A 424 -7.26 18.09 15.73
C ALA A 424 -8.48 19.03 15.83
N LEU A 425 -9.68 18.54 15.49
CA LEU A 425 -10.93 19.31 15.58
C LEU A 425 -11.41 19.48 17.04
N ILE A 426 -11.18 18.47 17.90
CA ILE A 426 -11.50 18.51 19.33
C ILE A 426 -10.58 19.48 20.08
N CYS A 427 -9.29 19.55 19.73
CA CYS A 427 -8.34 20.46 20.36
C CYS A 427 -8.65 21.95 20.10
N ILE A 428 -9.26 22.29 18.96
CA ILE A 428 -9.63 23.68 18.63
C ILE A 428 -10.85 24.13 19.44
N ILE A 429 -11.83 23.23 19.65
CA ILE A 429 -13.08 23.54 20.36
C ILE A 429 -12.87 23.55 21.90
N ALA A 430 -11.94 22.74 22.42
CA ALA A 430 -11.66 22.62 23.85
C ALA A 430 -10.58 23.61 24.37
N SER A 431 -10.05 24.48 23.51
CA SER A 431 -8.99 25.47 23.80
C SER A 431 -9.12 26.25 25.14
N PRO A 432 -10.29 26.79 25.53
CA PRO A 432 -10.41 27.52 26.79
C PRO A 432 -10.44 26.62 28.05
N PHE A 433 -10.82 25.34 27.92
CA PHE A 433 -10.78 24.37 29.02
C PHE A 433 -9.41 23.69 29.14
N LEU A 434 -8.69 23.54 28.03
CA LEU A 434 -7.32 23.00 28.04
C LEU A 434 -6.32 23.95 28.68
N SER A 435 -6.46 25.26 28.53
CA SER A 435 -5.51 26.23 29.11
C SER A 435 -5.55 26.24 30.64
N THR A 436 -6.73 26.15 31.25
CA THR A 436 -6.89 26.06 32.72
C THR A 436 -6.41 24.72 33.27
N LEU A 437 -6.74 23.63 32.58
CA LEU A 437 -6.26 22.29 32.90
C LEU A 437 -4.73 22.17 32.75
N PHE A 438 -4.16 22.82 31.73
CA PHE A 438 -2.72 22.90 31.48
C PHE A 438 -1.98 23.67 32.59
N ILE A 439 -2.51 24.82 33.02
CA ILE A 439 -1.96 25.58 34.14
C ILE A 439 -1.92 24.69 35.39
N TYR A 440 -3.02 23.99 35.69
CA TYR A 440 -3.11 23.09 36.84
C TYR A 440 -2.10 21.94 36.75
N PHE A 441 -2.01 21.25 35.61
CA PHE A 441 -1.10 20.12 35.43
C PHE A 441 0.38 20.50 35.41
N SER A 442 0.73 21.67 34.88
CA SER A 442 2.13 22.14 34.85
C SER A 442 2.73 22.38 36.25
N GLN A 443 1.91 22.43 37.30
CA GLN A 443 2.38 22.54 38.70
C GLN A 443 2.79 21.19 39.31
N PHE A 444 2.37 20.07 38.71
CA PHE A 444 2.65 18.73 39.24
C PHE A 444 3.98 18.19 38.70
N LYS A 445 5.02 18.20 39.54
CA LYS A 445 6.33 17.61 39.22
C LYS A 445 6.25 16.13 38.78
N LEU A 446 5.27 15.39 39.30
CA LEU A 446 5.01 13.99 38.95
C LEU A 446 4.68 13.79 37.46
N LEU A 447 3.94 14.71 36.84
CA LEU A 447 3.62 14.60 35.41
C LEU A 447 4.86 14.78 34.53
N GLY A 448 5.76 15.70 34.89
CA GLY A 448 7.03 15.87 34.18
C GLY A 448 7.91 14.63 34.23
N LEU A 449 7.94 13.93 35.38
CA LEU A 449 8.61 12.63 35.52
C LEU A 449 7.99 11.54 34.62
N VAL A 450 6.66 11.51 34.47
CA VAL A 450 6.00 10.53 33.58
C VAL A 450 6.39 10.73 32.12
N PHE A 451 6.34 11.97 31.62
CA PHE A 451 6.71 12.27 30.23
C PHE A 451 8.21 12.12 29.96
N GLY A 452 9.05 12.51 30.92
CA GLY A 452 10.50 12.48 30.77
C GLY A 452 11.16 11.13 31.02
N ILE A 453 10.74 10.41 32.06
CA ILE A 453 11.35 9.14 32.49
C ILE A 453 10.48 7.95 32.07
N GLY A 454 9.17 7.99 32.35
CA GLY A 454 8.27 6.84 32.09
C GLY A 454 8.15 6.50 30.61
N VAL A 455 7.83 7.50 29.78
CA VAL A 455 7.69 7.33 28.32
C VAL A 455 9.06 7.15 27.65
N GLY A 456 10.06 7.95 28.05
CA GLY A 456 11.42 7.88 27.50
C GLY A 456 12.08 6.51 27.69
N ILE A 457 12.08 5.95 28.91
CA ILE A 457 12.70 4.64 29.20
C ILE A 457 12.06 3.52 28.38
N GLY A 458 10.72 3.45 28.34
CA GLY A 458 10.02 2.39 27.62
C GLY A 458 10.30 2.43 26.11
N LEU A 459 10.30 3.63 25.52
CA LEU A 459 10.61 3.83 24.11
C LEU A 459 12.08 3.59 23.80
N PHE A 460 13.00 3.94 24.71
CA PHE A 460 14.43 3.69 24.59
C PHE A 460 14.74 2.21 24.50
N PHE A 461 14.21 1.38 25.41
CA PHE A 461 14.39 -0.06 25.34
C PHE A 461 13.73 -0.66 24.09
N SER A 462 12.56 -0.15 23.68
CA SER A 462 11.91 -0.61 22.44
C SER A 462 12.74 -0.32 21.18
N ILE A 463 13.50 0.77 21.15
CA ILE A 463 14.38 1.12 20.01
C ILE A 463 15.68 0.33 20.05
N LEU A 464 16.26 0.11 21.23
CA LEU A 464 17.46 -0.72 21.37
C LEU A 464 17.20 -2.18 20.94
N ASP A 465 16.03 -2.74 21.27
CA ASP A 465 15.64 -4.08 20.80
C ASP A 465 15.58 -4.14 19.26
N LYS A 466 15.11 -3.06 18.63
CA LYS A 466 15.04 -2.93 17.18
C LYS A 466 16.39 -2.73 16.51
N GLU A 467 17.43 -2.29 17.22
CA GLU A 467 18.75 -2.00 16.64
C GLU A 467 19.31 -3.16 15.82
N LYS A 468 19.12 -4.39 16.29
CA LYS A 468 19.62 -5.60 15.62
C LYS A 468 18.95 -5.88 14.27
N LYS A 469 17.79 -5.25 13.99
CA LYS A 469 16.97 -5.46 12.79
C LYS A 469 17.11 -4.33 11.75
N LEU A 470 17.98 -3.34 12.00
CA LEU A 470 18.16 -2.17 11.16
C LEU A 470 19.56 -2.13 10.55
N ASP A 471 19.63 -1.98 9.22
CA ASP A 471 20.89 -1.78 8.51
C ASP A 471 21.47 -0.37 8.75
N ASP A 472 20.62 0.67 8.73
CA ASP A 472 21.02 2.06 9.01
C ASP A 472 20.82 2.41 10.48
N LYS A 473 21.92 2.45 11.23
CA LYS A 473 21.95 2.83 12.66
C LYS A 473 21.91 4.34 12.92
N LYS A 474 21.86 5.19 11.89
CA LYS A 474 21.92 6.65 12.06
C LYS A 474 20.75 7.20 12.86
N ILE A 475 19.54 6.69 12.63
CA ILE A 475 18.34 7.10 13.37
C ILE A 475 18.43 6.75 14.86
N ILE A 476 19.10 5.64 15.19
CA ILE A 476 19.30 5.20 16.58
C ILE A 476 20.25 6.15 17.29
N LYS A 477 21.34 6.57 16.64
CA LYS A 477 22.25 7.58 17.19
C LYS A 477 21.55 8.92 17.44
N GLU A 478 20.73 9.37 16.48
CA GLU A 478 19.91 10.58 16.62
C GLU A 478 18.90 10.45 17.78
N PHE A 479 18.29 9.27 17.96
CA PHE A 479 17.39 8.99 19.07
C PHE A 479 18.11 8.96 20.44
N ILE A 480 19.32 8.38 20.53
CA ILE A 480 20.11 8.38 21.77
C ILE A 480 20.44 9.80 22.21
N VAL A 481 20.88 10.66 21.28
CA VAL A 481 21.17 12.08 21.57
C VAL A 481 19.91 12.80 22.07
N PHE A 482 18.77 12.51 21.45
CA PHE A 482 17.47 13.05 21.85
C PHE A 482 17.02 12.57 23.24
N GLU A 483 17.22 11.31 23.59
CA GLU A 483 16.89 10.78 24.92
C GLU A 483 17.77 11.41 26.00
N VAL A 484 19.08 11.53 25.78
CA VAL A 484 19.97 12.24 26.72
C VAL A 484 19.47 13.67 26.98
N ALA A 485 18.97 14.35 25.93
CA ALA A 485 18.38 15.67 26.05
C ALA A 485 17.09 15.69 26.88
N ILE A 486 16.20 14.71 26.71
CA ILE A 486 14.99 14.56 27.53
C ILE A 486 15.36 14.34 29.01
N TRP A 487 16.30 13.43 29.29
CA TRP A 487 16.64 13.05 30.67
C TRP A 487 17.27 14.22 31.42
N PHE A 488 18.17 14.94 30.75
CA PHE A 488 18.74 16.19 31.28
C PHE A 488 17.65 17.24 31.54
N SER A 489 16.73 17.43 30.58
CA SER A 489 15.61 18.37 30.71
C SER A 489 14.66 18.01 31.84
N THR A 490 14.42 16.72 32.05
CA THR A 490 13.57 16.20 33.12
C THR A 490 14.22 16.41 34.49
N LEU A 491 15.53 16.20 34.59
CA LEU A 491 16.30 16.49 35.79
C LEU A 491 16.20 17.98 36.15
N VAL A 492 16.39 18.88 35.18
CA VAL A 492 16.28 20.33 35.39
C VAL A 492 14.85 20.73 35.79
N TYR A 493 13.83 20.12 35.19
CA TYR A 493 12.42 20.35 35.54
C TYR A 493 12.09 19.96 36.99
N VAL A 494 12.63 18.83 37.47
CA VAL A 494 12.36 18.36 38.85
C VAL A 494 13.11 19.17 39.89
N ILE A 495 14.39 19.46 39.62
CA ILE A 495 15.26 20.25 40.51
C ILE A 495 14.73 21.69 40.62
N ASP A 496 14.17 22.23 39.53
CA ASP A 496 13.65 23.60 39.44
C ASP A 496 14.66 24.63 39.97
N PRO A 497 15.83 24.76 39.29
CA PRO A 497 16.90 25.58 39.79
C PRO A 497 16.49 27.05 39.83
N VAL A 498 16.87 27.74 40.92
CA VAL A 498 16.59 29.18 41.12
C VAL A 498 17.15 30.07 40.01
N ARG A 499 18.12 29.60 39.22
CA ARG A 499 18.75 30.35 38.14
C ARG A 499 18.15 29.96 36.78
N ASP A 500 17.39 30.89 36.20
CA ASP A 500 16.64 30.67 34.96
C ASP A 500 17.51 30.27 33.76
N PHE A 501 18.78 30.69 33.69
CA PHE A 501 19.66 30.34 32.56
C PHE A 501 19.88 28.82 32.42
N ILE A 502 19.80 28.06 33.51
CA ILE A 502 19.92 26.60 33.48
C ILE A 502 18.69 26.00 32.79
N SER A 503 17.50 26.49 33.15
CA SER A 503 16.23 26.11 32.53
C SER A 503 16.20 26.46 31.05
N TYR A 504 16.66 27.66 30.67
CA TYR A 504 16.78 28.03 29.25
C TYR A 504 17.79 27.18 28.48
N GLY A 505 18.93 26.83 29.09
CA GLY A 505 19.90 25.91 28.49
C GLY A 505 19.32 24.52 28.23
N ALA A 506 18.56 23.98 29.18
CA ALA A 506 17.85 22.71 29.02
C ALA A 506 16.80 22.76 27.90
N ILE A 507 16.01 23.84 27.82
CA ILE A 507 15.03 24.05 26.75
C ILE A 507 15.71 24.05 25.37
N ILE A 508 16.80 24.81 25.21
CA ILE A 508 17.53 24.89 23.93
C ILE A 508 18.05 23.51 23.54
N LEU A 509 18.66 22.79 24.47
CA LEU A 509 19.21 21.46 24.23
C LEU A 509 18.10 20.45 23.84
N LEU A 510 16.95 20.51 24.49
CA LEU A 510 15.78 19.69 24.15
C LEU A 510 15.23 20.01 22.75
N ILE A 511 15.10 21.30 22.41
CA ILE A 511 14.65 21.74 21.09
C ILE A 511 15.61 21.25 19.99
N ILE A 512 16.92 21.35 20.21
CA ILE A 512 17.92 20.83 19.27
C ILE A 512 17.73 19.32 19.09
N GLY A 513 17.56 18.57 20.19
CA GLY A 513 17.25 17.14 20.14
C GLY A 513 15.98 16.84 19.33
N ILE A 514 14.89 17.57 19.57
CA ILE A 514 13.62 17.43 18.84
C ILE A 514 13.83 17.66 17.34
N ILE A 515 14.54 18.72 16.95
CA ILE A 515 14.80 19.04 15.54
C ILE A 515 15.63 17.94 14.85
N ILE A 516 16.67 17.44 15.53
CA ILE A 516 17.49 16.32 15.05
C ILE A 516 16.62 15.08 14.82
N LEU A 517 15.77 14.72 15.79
CA LEU A 517 14.91 13.55 15.68
C LEU A 517 13.84 13.73 14.60
N ILE A 518 13.22 14.90 14.46
CA ILE A 518 12.28 15.21 13.37
C ILE A 518 12.97 15.06 12.00
N SER A 519 14.18 15.57 11.84
CA SER A 519 14.96 15.38 10.61
C SER A 519 15.23 13.89 10.33
N GLY A 520 15.52 13.11 11.38
CA GLY A 520 15.65 11.66 11.33
C GLY A 520 14.37 10.95 10.90
N ILE A 521 13.22 11.33 11.47
CA ILE A 521 11.90 10.80 11.09
C ILE A 521 11.58 11.11 9.63
N ILE A 522 11.88 12.33 9.15
CA ILE A 522 11.66 12.67 7.72
C ILE A 522 12.57 11.83 6.82
N ARG A 523 13.82 11.55 7.24
CA ARG A 523 14.69 10.61 6.52
C ARG A 523 14.08 9.21 6.47
N LEU A 524 13.60 8.72 7.60
CA LEU A 524 12.95 7.41 7.72
C LEU A 524 11.68 7.31 6.87
N TYR A 525 10.85 8.35 6.90
CA TYR A 525 9.68 8.45 6.05
C TYR A 525 10.07 8.42 4.57
N ASN A 526 11.09 9.17 4.15
CA ASN A 526 11.53 9.16 2.76
C ASN A 526 12.09 7.79 2.33
N ILE A 527 12.74 7.06 3.25
CA ILE A 527 13.18 5.68 3.04
C ILE A 527 11.97 4.76 2.85
N LEU A 528 10.90 4.92 3.63
CA LEU A 528 9.65 4.17 3.51
C LEU A 528 8.85 4.53 2.26
N ALA A 529 8.82 5.81 1.91
CA ALA A 529 8.16 6.33 0.71
C ALA A 529 8.99 6.08 -0.56
N THR A 530 10.13 5.40 -0.46
CA THR A 530 10.91 4.97 -1.62
C THR A 530 11.26 3.50 -1.49
N LYS A 531 11.79 2.92 -2.56
CA LYS A 531 12.23 1.53 -2.63
C LYS A 531 13.69 1.49 -3.07
N PRO A 532 14.49 0.54 -2.61
CA PRO A 532 15.79 0.30 -3.23
C PRO A 532 15.59 -0.12 -4.69
N LEU A 533 16.67 -0.07 -5.48
CA LEU A 533 16.65 -0.65 -6.82
C LEU A 533 16.27 -2.14 -6.74
N PRO A 534 15.28 -2.61 -7.53
CA PRO A 534 14.94 -4.02 -7.54
C PRO A 534 16.08 -4.82 -8.15
N HIS A 535 16.32 -5.99 -7.58
CA HIS A 535 17.24 -6.97 -8.11
C HIS A 535 16.44 -8.24 -8.39
N PHE A 536 15.87 -8.30 -9.59
CA PHE A 536 15.27 -9.53 -10.10
C PHE A 536 16.40 -10.46 -10.51
N ASN A 537 16.27 -11.77 -10.20
CA ASN A 537 17.26 -12.83 -10.39
C ASN A 537 18.24 -12.56 -11.55
N ARG A 538 19.38 -11.91 -11.22
CA ARG A 538 20.47 -11.69 -12.17
C ARG A 538 21.11 -13.03 -12.48
N ARG A 539 20.71 -13.66 -13.58
CA ARG A 539 21.52 -14.74 -14.19
C ARG A 539 22.68 -14.08 -14.94
N GLY A 540 23.75 -13.78 -14.21
CA GLY A 540 25.01 -13.25 -14.76
C GLY A 540 25.26 -11.78 -14.42
N GLY A 541 26.27 -11.53 -13.58
CA GLY A 541 26.79 -10.19 -13.28
C GLY A 541 27.20 -10.05 -11.82
N SER A 542 28.51 -10.04 -11.58
CA SER A 542 29.22 -10.00 -10.29
C SER A 542 28.61 -9.06 -9.25
N GLN A 543 28.62 -9.54 -8.00
CA GLN A 543 28.41 -8.77 -6.76
C GLN A 543 29.25 -7.50 -6.70
#